data_AF-A0A2E7PCL9-F1
#
_entry.id   AF-A0A2E7PCL9-F1
#
_cell.length_a   1.000
_cell.length_b   1.000
_cell.length_c   1.000
_cell.angle_alpha   90.00
_cell.angle_beta   90.00
_cell.angle_gamma   90.00
#
_symmetry.space_group_name_H-M   'P 1'
#
loop_
_entity.id
_entity.type
_entity.pdbx_description
1 polymer ?
#
loop_
_entity_poly.entity_id
_entity_poly.type
_entity_poly.pdbx_seq_one_letter_code
_entity_poly.pdbx_strand_id
1 'polypeptide(L)'
;MREVYPQIRVLNVEVLAISTERPVDLRRTVERLGFEYPVLFDVEATVPRKYGVERHGLAVPSTFILDRLGKIHWKYVGTDVSDQASTSELVEKLKELGQG
;
A
#
# COMPACT_ATOMS: atom_id res chain seq x y z
N MET A 1 -8.63 0.63 3.01
CA MET A 1 -7.98 -0.67 2.68
C MET A 1 -8.61 -1.85 3.41
N ARG A 2 -8.65 -1.89 4.76
CA ARG A 2 -9.24 -3.02 5.54
C ARG A 2 -10.58 -3.53 4.99
N GLU A 3 -11.53 -2.63 4.75
CA GLU A 3 -12.87 -2.97 4.28
C GLU A 3 -12.92 -3.62 2.90
N VAL A 4 -11.97 -3.26 2.01
CA VAL A 4 -11.91 -3.79 0.64
C VAL A 4 -10.95 -4.97 0.49
N TYR A 5 -10.13 -5.27 1.51
CA TYR A 5 -9.12 -6.32 1.45
C TYR A 5 -9.70 -7.71 1.09
N PRO A 6 -10.84 -8.15 1.65
CA PRO A 6 -11.45 -9.40 1.23
C PRO A 6 -11.80 -9.43 -0.27
N GLN A 7 -12.25 -8.31 -0.84
CA GLN A 7 -12.56 -8.21 -2.26
C GLN A 7 -11.30 -8.29 -3.13
N ILE A 8 -10.22 -7.64 -2.70
CA ILE A 8 -8.92 -7.69 -3.38
C ILE A 8 -8.38 -9.13 -3.40
N ARG A 9 -8.49 -9.86 -2.28
CA ARG A 9 -8.02 -11.26 -2.19
C ARG A 9 -8.75 -12.20 -3.14
N VAL A 10 -10.05 -11.99 -3.38
CA VAL A 10 -10.83 -12.79 -4.35
C VAL A 10 -10.30 -12.63 -5.77
N LEU A 11 -9.64 -11.50 -6.09
CA LEU A 11 -9.00 -11.27 -7.38
C LEU A 11 -7.61 -11.91 -7.50
N ASN A 12 -7.20 -12.77 -6.55
CA ASN A 12 -5.86 -13.37 -6.48
C ASN A 12 -4.73 -12.31 -6.41
N VAL A 13 -5.00 -11.21 -5.70
CA VAL A 13 -4.10 -10.10 -5.43
C VAL A 13 -3.81 -10.06 -3.93
N GLU A 14 -2.57 -9.74 -3.56
CA GLU A 14 -2.15 -9.55 -2.17
C GLU A 14 -1.87 -8.07 -1.90
N VAL A 15 -2.15 -7.62 -0.67
CA VAL A 15 -1.83 -6.26 -0.22
C VAL A 15 -0.61 -6.31 0.70
N LEU A 16 0.43 -5.56 0.37
CA LEU A 16 1.58 -5.34 1.25
C LEU A 16 1.61 -3.86 1.65
N ALA A 17 1.29 -3.57 2.90
CA ALA A 17 1.45 -2.22 3.43
C ALA A 17 2.91 -2.03 3.90
N ILE A 18 3.50 -0.86 3.61
CA ILE A 18 4.85 -0.52 4.04
C ILE A 18 4.76 0.73 4.91
N SER A 19 5.25 0.64 6.15
CA SER A 19 5.33 1.77 7.07
C SER A 19 6.78 2.15 7.37
N THR A 20 7.04 3.45 7.51
CA THR A 20 8.31 4.00 7.99
C THR A 20 8.35 4.15 9.51
N GLU A 21 7.27 3.77 10.20
CA GLU A 21 7.22 3.72 11.66
C GLU A 21 8.26 2.74 12.22
N ARG A 22 8.76 3.06 13.43
CA ARG A 22 9.62 2.13 14.17
C ARG A 22 8.83 0.85 14.50
N PRO A 23 9.48 -0.32 14.55
CA PRO A 23 8.80 -1.61 14.75
C PRO A 23 7.91 -1.66 16.00
N VAL A 24 8.33 -1.03 17.10
CA VAL A 24 7.54 -0.97 18.34
C VAL A 24 6.24 -0.17 18.18
N ASP A 25 6.29 0.93 17.43
CA ASP A 25 5.14 1.80 17.20
C ASP A 25 4.19 1.13 16.18
N LEU A 26 4.76 0.56 15.10
CA LEU A 26 4.01 -0.19 14.11
C LEU A 26 3.27 -1.38 14.72
N ARG A 27 3.92 -2.13 15.62
CA ARG A 27 3.30 -3.26 16.31
C ARG A 27 2.04 -2.83 17.08
N ARG A 28 2.13 -1.73 17.84
CA ARG A 28 0.96 -1.18 18.55
C ARG A 28 -0.14 -0.74 17.58
N THR A 29 0.24 -0.14 16.46
CA THR A 29 -0.70 0.26 15.41
C THR A 29 -1.43 -0.95 14.83
N VAL A 30 -0.72 -2.04 14.51
CA VAL A 30 -1.29 -3.30 14.01
C VAL A 30 -2.21 -3.94 15.05
N GLU A 31 -1.77 -4.07 16.31
CA GLU A 31 -2.57 -4.66 17.40
C GLU A 31 -3.87 -3.88 17.64
N ARG A 32 -3.81 -2.54 17.56
CA ARG A 32 -4.98 -1.67 17.75
C ARG A 32 -5.95 -1.69 16.57
N LEU A 33 -5.44 -1.80 15.33
CA LEU A 33 -6.24 -1.67 14.12
C LEU A 33 -6.64 -3.01 13.50
N GLY A 34 -6.04 -4.12 13.91
CA GLY A 34 -6.41 -5.47 13.45
C GLY A 34 -6.31 -5.62 11.94
N PHE A 35 -5.18 -5.23 11.34
CA PHE A 35 -4.98 -5.42 9.90
C PHE A 35 -4.89 -6.90 9.54
N GLU A 36 -5.66 -7.32 8.54
CA GLU A 36 -5.64 -8.70 8.03
C GLU A 36 -4.61 -8.93 6.92
N TYR A 37 -4.06 -7.84 6.36
CA TYR A 37 -2.99 -7.87 5.37
C TYR A 37 -1.61 -7.66 6.04
N PRO A 38 -0.53 -8.20 5.45
CA PRO A 38 0.82 -7.94 5.91
C PRO A 38 1.17 -6.45 5.97
N VAL A 39 1.79 -6.04 7.07
CA VAL A 39 2.37 -4.70 7.24
C VAL A 39 3.87 -4.85 7.50
N LEU A 40 4.67 -4.36 6.56
CA LEU A 40 6.12 -4.36 6.60
C LEU A 40 6.63 -3.05 7.20
N PHE A 41 7.77 -3.10 7.89
CA PHE A 41 8.47 -1.91 8.37
C PHE A 41 9.69 -1.62 7.48
N ASP A 42 9.95 -0.33 7.27
CA ASP A 42 11.11 0.17 6.55
C ASP A 42 11.54 1.51 7.15
N VAL A 43 12.14 1.44 8.34
CA VAL A 43 12.51 2.61 9.16
C VAL A 43 13.44 3.57 8.40
N GLU A 44 14.26 3.02 7.51
CA GLU A 44 15.21 3.80 6.70
C GLU A 44 14.56 4.39 5.44
N ALA A 45 13.26 4.18 5.21
CA ALA A 45 12.54 4.60 4.02
C ALA A 45 13.26 4.16 2.71
N THR A 46 13.85 2.97 2.70
CA THR A 46 14.58 2.43 1.53
C THR A 46 13.66 2.20 0.34
N VAL A 47 12.48 1.60 0.57
CA VAL A 47 11.47 1.32 -0.44
C VAL A 47 10.79 2.61 -0.90
N PRO A 48 10.29 3.51 -0.03
CA PRO A 48 9.80 4.82 -0.46
C PRO A 48 10.79 5.60 -1.33
N ARG A 49 12.09 5.60 -0.98
CA ARG A 49 13.15 6.23 -1.79
C ARG A 49 13.25 5.60 -3.17
N LYS A 50 13.29 4.26 -3.26
CA LYS A 50 13.36 3.53 -4.54
C LYS A 50 12.14 3.78 -5.44
N TYR A 51 10.97 4.00 -4.84
CA TYR A 51 9.71 4.27 -5.55
C TYR A 51 9.48 5.78 -5.80
N GLY A 52 10.39 6.64 -5.37
CA GLY A 52 10.29 8.10 -5.55
C GLY A 52 9.21 8.77 -4.69
N VAL A 53 8.75 8.09 -3.64
CA VAL A 53 7.66 8.51 -2.75
C VAL A 53 8.15 8.75 -1.32
N GLU A 54 9.38 9.22 -1.18
CA GLU A 54 9.95 9.67 0.10
C GLU A 54 9.99 11.20 0.17
N ARG A 55 9.69 11.72 1.36
CA ARG A 55 9.86 13.13 1.74
C ARG A 55 10.29 13.21 3.21
N HIS A 56 11.45 13.81 3.46
CA HIS A 56 11.99 14.05 4.80
C HIS A 56 12.10 12.79 5.69
N GLY A 57 12.51 11.66 5.09
CA GLY A 57 12.65 10.37 5.76
C GLY A 57 11.34 9.60 5.92
N LEU A 58 10.22 10.11 5.40
CA LEU A 58 8.90 9.50 5.53
C LEU A 58 8.32 9.10 4.18
N ALA A 59 7.51 8.05 4.18
CA ALA A 59 6.72 7.67 3.02
C ALA A 59 5.61 8.70 2.78
N VAL A 60 5.55 9.22 1.56
CA VAL A 60 4.37 9.92 1.05
C VAL A 60 3.26 8.88 0.86
N PRO A 61 2.01 9.15 1.29
CA PRO A 61 0.90 8.25 1.03
C PRO A 61 0.81 7.91 -0.46
N SER A 62 0.92 6.63 -0.75
CA SER A 62 1.01 6.14 -2.12
C SER A 62 0.49 4.72 -2.22
N THR A 63 0.03 4.34 -3.40
CA THR A 63 -0.47 2.99 -3.70
C THR A 63 -0.02 2.60 -5.08
N PHE A 64 0.47 1.37 -5.22
CA PHE A 64 0.97 0.83 -6.48
C PHE A 64 0.30 -0.51 -6.74
N ILE A 65 -0.08 -0.75 -7.99
CA ILE A 65 -0.47 -2.08 -8.47
C ILE A 65 0.68 -2.61 -9.31
N LEU A 66 1.25 -3.74 -8.89
CA LEU A 66 2.33 -4.43 -9.58
C LEU A 66 1.86 -5.80 -10.04
N ASP A 67 2.37 -6.27 -11.19
CA ASP A 67 2.26 -7.68 -11.54
C ASP A 67 3.36 -8.53 -10.88
N ARG A 68 3.31 -9.85 -11.13
CA ARG A 68 4.26 -10.83 -10.57
C ARG A 68 5.70 -10.68 -11.11
N LEU A 69 5.88 -9.93 -12.20
CA LEU A 69 7.21 -9.59 -12.76
C LEU A 69 7.74 -8.27 -12.19
N GLY A 70 6.97 -7.61 -11.32
CA GLY A 70 7.33 -6.33 -10.70
C GLY A 70 7.04 -5.12 -11.60
N LYS A 71 6.30 -5.27 -12.70
CA LYS A 71 5.90 -4.13 -13.53
C LYS A 71 4.75 -3.38 -12.85
N ILE A 72 4.90 -2.06 -12.73
CA ILE A 72 3.84 -1.19 -12.24
C ILE A 72 2.80 -0.99 -13.35
N HIS A 73 1.56 -1.40 -13.10
CA HIS A 73 0.42 -1.20 -14.00
C HIS A 73 -0.39 0.05 -13.64
N TRP A 74 -0.37 0.43 -12.37
CA TRP A 74 -1.04 1.63 -11.88
C TRP A 74 -0.34 2.16 -10.63
N LYS A 75 -0.40 3.48 -10.44
CA LYS A 75 0.07 4.12 -9.22
C LYS A 75 -0.77 5.35 -8.87
N TYR A 76 -0.82 5.64 -7.60
CA TYR A 76 -1.31 6.87 -7.03
C TYR A 76 -0.31 7.38 -6.00
N VAL A 77 0.01 8.67 -6.05
CA VAL A 77 0.91 9.34 -5.12
C VAL A 77 0.22 10.59 -4.63
N GLY A 78 -0.07 10.62 -3.34
CA GLY A 78 -0.69 11.75 -2.68
C GLY A 78 0.24 12.96 -2.60
N THR A 79 -0.37 14.12 -2.42
CA THR A 79 0.29 15.42 -2.27
C THR A 79 0.52 15.79 -0.79
N ASP A 80 -0.31 15.25 0.11
CA ASP A 80 -0.21 15.43 1.56
C ASP A 80 -0.62 14.16 2.34
N VAL A 81 -0.68 14.26 3.67
CA VAL A 81 -0.96 13.12 4.58
C VAL A 81 -2.41 12.61 4.49
N SER A 82 -3.34 13.44 4.04
CA SER A 82 -4.75 13.11 3.86
C SER A 82 -5.08 12.64 2.45
N ASP A 83 -4.21 12.94 1.49
CA ASP A 83 -4.36 12.59 0.09
C ASP A 83 -3.99 11.13 -0.18
N GLN A 84 -5.00 10.26 -0.25
CA GLN A 84 -4.84 8.82 -0.42
C GLN A 84 -5.68 8.31 -1.59
N ALA A 85 -5.22 7.22 -2.21
CA ALA A 85 -5.94 6.55 -3.27
C ALA A 85 -7.36 6.16 -2.82
N SER A 86 -8.34 6.40 -3.67
CA SER A 86 -9.69 5.88 -3.47
C SER A 86 -9.66 4.36 -3.50
N THR A 87 -10.22 3.72 -2.46
CA THR A 87 -10.30 2.25 -2.40
C THR A 87 -11.29 1.69 -3.42
N SER A 88 -12.30 2.45 -3.85
CA SER A 88 -13.22 2.00 -4.90
C SER A 88 -12.53 2.01 -6.26
N GLU A 89 -11.81 3.09 -6.58
CA GLU A 89 -11.02 3.20 -7.81
C GLU A 89 -9.93 2.12 -7.88
N LEU A 90 -9.24 1.86 -6.76
CA LEU A 90 -8.26 0.78 -6.68
C LEU A 90 -8.88 -0.58 -7.05
N VAL A 91 -10.03 -0.90 -6.47
CA VAL A 91 -10.73 -2.17 -6.76
C VAL A 91 -11.19 -2.25 -8.21
N GLU A 92 -11.67 -1.14 -8.78
CA GLU A 92 -12.03 -1.06 -10.20
C GLU A 92 -10.81 -1.32 -11.09
N LYS A 93 -9.67 -0.69 -10.81
CA LYS A 93 -8.41 -0.90 -11.56
C LYS A 93 -7.91 -2.33 -11.46
N LEU A 94 -8.00 -2.97 -10.30
CA LEU A 94 -7.66 -4.38 -10.15
C LEU A 94 -8.58 -5.29 -10.97
N LYS A 95 -9.88 -4.99 -11.04
CA LYS A 95 -10.83 -5.74 -11.87
C LYS A 95 -10.55 -5.58 -13.36
N GLU A 96 -10.21 -4.37 -13.81
CA GLU A 96 -9.80 -4.12 -15.21
C GLU A 96 -8.58 -4.96 -15.60
N LEU A 97 -7.57 -5.04 -14.72
CA LEU A 97 -6.33 -5.78 -14.96
C LEU A 97 -6.51 -7.31 -14.90
N GLY A 98 -7.46 -7.81 -14.10
CA GLY A 98 -7.76 -9.24 -14.00
C GLY A 98 -8.60 -9.81 -15.14
N GLN A 99 -9.05 -8.97 -16.09
CA GLN A 99 -9.87 -9.37 -17.23
C GLN A 99 -9.06 -9.58 -18.53
N GLY A 100 -7.74 -9.39 -18.50
CA GLY A 100 -6.83 -9.64 -19.63
C GLY A 100 -5.96 -10.86 -19.42
#